data_AF-A0A195CNQ5-F1
#
_entry.id   AF-A0A195CNQ5-F1
#
_cell.length_a   1.000
_cell.length_b   1.000
_cell.length_c   1.000
_cell.angle_alpha   90.00
_cell.angle_beta   90.00
_cell.angle_gamma   90.00
#
_symmetry.space_group_name_H-M   'P 1'
#
loop_
_entity.id
_entity.type
_entity.pdbx_description
1 polymer ?
#
loop_
_entity_poly.entity_id
_entity_poly.type
_entity_poly.pdbx_seq_one_letter_code
_entity_poly.pdbx_strand_id
1 'polypeptide(L)' 'MKYLILPLMVFMVDINSITTASDSMDSDAVCTPWLGKCQITDECCRNLVCMVYAAKCVPQMIVGDTRPIGDGPFPPTN' A
#
# COMPACT_ATOMS: atom_id res chain seq x y z
N MET A 1 -43.35 34.17 -2.02
CA MET A 1 -42.84 33.42 -0.85
C MET A 1 -42.94 31.95 -1.21
N LYS A 2 -41.79 31.28 -1.43
CA LYS A 2 -41.25 30.29 -0.47
C LYS A 2 -42.29 29.16 -0.36
N TYR A 3 -42.15 28.01 -1.01
CA TYR A 3 -41.15 26.99 -0.69
C TYR A 3 -40.79 26.17 -1.92
N LEU A 4 -39.53 26.34 -2.31
CA LEU A 4 -38.79 25.58 -3.30
C LEU A 4 -37.95 24.59 -2.50
N ILE A 5 -38.48 23.41 -2.16
CA ILE A 5 -37.66 22.28 -1.68
C ILE A 5 -38.25 20.99 -2.23
N LEU A 6 -37.62 20.50 -3.29
CA LEU A 6 -37.70 19.13 -3.81
C LEU A 6 -37.45 18.12 -2.67
N PRO A 7 -38.33 17.12 -2.46
CA PRO A 7 -38.02 15.98 -1.62
C PRO A 7 -37.48 14.86 -2.51
N LEU A 8 -36.20 14.90 -2.88
CA LEU A 8 -35.56 13.82 -3.63
C LEU A 8 -34.07 14.10 -3.73
N MET A 9 -33.29 13.57 -2.78
CA MET A 9 -31.86 13.21 -2.82
C MET A 9 -31.48 12.83 -1.38
N VAL A 10 -30.78 11.78 -1.02
CA VAL A 10 -30.12 10.68 -1.73
C VAL A 10 -29.87 9.64 -0.62
N PHE A 11 -30.22 8.39 -0.91
CA PHE A 11 -29.59 7.13 -0.53
C PHE A 11 -28.77 7.04 0.78
N MET A 12 -29.27 6.17 1.66
CA MET A 12 -28.52 5.17 2.43
C MET A 12 -27.01 5.46 2.57
N VAL A 13 -26.62 5.91 3.76
CA VAL A 13 -25.24 5.80 4.23
C VAL A 13 -25.00 4.32 4.54
N ASP A 14 -24.74 3.52 3.50
CA ASP A 14 -24.00 2.28 3.70
C ASP A 14 -22.58 2.71 4.06
N ILE A 15 -22.20 2.49 5.32
CA ILE A 15 -20.84 2.58 5.80
C ILE A 15 -20.07 1.44 5.14
N ASN A 16 -19.79 1.59 3.85
CA ASN A 16 -18.71 0.86 3.22
C ASN A 16 -17.45 1.49 3.80
N SER A 17 -16.87 0.83 4.82
CA SER A 17 -15.48 1.02 5.19
C SER A 17 -14.68 1.08 3.90
N ILE A 18 -14.22 2.28 3.53
CA ILE A 18 -13.15 2.40 2.54
C ILE A 18 -11.89 1.99 3.29
N THR A 19 -11.74 0.69 3.50
CA THR A 19 -10.41 0.10 3.63
C THR A 19 -9.82 0.19 2.24
N THR A 20 -8.93 1.17 2.02
CA THR A 20 -7.88 1.06 1.00
C THR A 20 -6.92 -0.08 1.41
N ALA A 21 -7.43 -1.30 1.52
CA ALA A 21 -6.61 -2.49 1.62
C ALA A 21 -6.21 -2.82 0.20
N SER A 22 -5.02 -2.36 -0.16
CA SER A 22 -4.35 -2.85 -1.36
C SER A 22 -4.22 -4.37 -1.24
N ASP A 23 -4.56 -5.04 -2.34
CA ASP A 23 -4.48 -6.47 -2.53
C ASP A 23 -3.18 -7.11 -2.03
N SER A 24 -3.30 -8.41 -1.70
CA SER A 24 -2.29 -9.37 -1.21
C SER A 24 -2.03 -9.38 0.30
N MET A 25 -3.07 -9.74 1.07
CA MET A 25 -2.87 -10.54 2.28
C MET A 25 -2.43 -11.95 1.88
N ASP A 26 -1.16 -12.09 1.45
CA ASP A 26 -0.47 -13.35 1.71
C ASP A 26 -0.14 -13.35 3.19
N SER A 27 -0.72 -14.30 3.92
CA SER A 27 -0.97 -14.18 5.35
C SER A 27 0.27 -14.36 6.24
N ASP A 28 1.48 -14.31 5.66
CA ASP A 28 2.75 -14.49 6.37
C ASP A 28 3.86 -13.50 5.93
N ALA A 29 3.61 -12.60 4.98
CA ALA A 29 4.62 -11.62 4.53
C ALA A 29 4.74 -10.45 5.52
N VAL A 30 5.72 -10.51 6.43
CA VAL A 30 6.04 -9.45 7.43
C VAL A 30 6.41 -8.10 6.78
N CYS A 31 6.71 -8.09 5.47
CA CYS A 31 7.14 -6.92 4.72
C CYS A 31 6.66 -6.94 3.26
N THR A 32 6.72 -5.78 2.62
CA THR A 32 6.29 -5.57 1.23
C THR A 32 7.41 -5.96 0.26
N PRO A 33 7.14 -6.88 -0.70
CA PRO A 33 8.13 -7.32 -1.67
C PRO A 33 8.38 -6.26 -2.76
N TRP A 34 9.29 -6.54 -3.68
CA TRP A 34 9.61 -5.66 -4.80
C TRP A 34 8.36 -5.30 -5.63
N LEU A 35 8.26 -4.03 -6.00
CA LEU A 35 7.09 -3.42 -6.68
C LEU A 35 5.77 -3.54 -5.91
N GLY A 36 5.78 -3.99 -4.66
CA GLY A 36 4.66 -3.84 -3.76
C GLY A 36 4.43 -2.37 -3.40
N LYS A 37 3.20 -2.04 -3.00
CA LYS A 37 2.83 -0.65 -2.67
C LYS A 37 3.40 -0.26 -1.31
N CYS A 38 3.92 0.96 -1.20
CA CYS A 38 4.45 1.47 0.07
C CYS A 38 4.22 2.98 0.20
N GLN A 39 4.24 3.48 1.43
CA GLN A 39 4.29 4.89 1.80
C GLN A 39 5.62 5.27 2.44
N ILE A 40 6.24 4.34 3.19
CA ILE A 40 7.52 4.52 3.86
C ILE A 40 8.42 3.31 3.66
N THR A 41 9.74 3.53 3.79
CA THR A 41 10.73 2.48 3.57
C THR A 41 10.55 1.29 4.52
N ASP A 42 10.17 1.50 5.78
CA ASP A 42 9.96 0.41 6.76
C ASP A 42 8.91 -0.62 6.37
N GLU A 43 7.98 -0.28 5.47
CA GLU A 43 7.00 -1.22 4.94
C GLU A 43 7.62 -2.21 3.94
N CYS A 44 8.74 -1.86 3.32
CA CYS A 44 9.43 -2.70 2.33
C CYS A 44 10.36 -3.72 2.98
N CYS A 45 10.53 -4.87 2.33
CA CYS A 45 11.51 -5.86 2.75
C CYS A 45 12.95 -5.35 2.67
N ARG A 46 13.86 -6.03 3.36
CA ARG A 46 15.29 -5.71 3.34
C ARG A 46 15.83 -5.66 1.91
N ASN A 47 16.77 -4.74 1.68
CA ASN A 47 17.30 -4.39 0.35
C ASN A 47 16.30 -3.68 -0.58
N LEU A 48 15.16 -3.24 -0.06
CA LEU A 48 14.21 -2.39 -0.77
C LEU A 48 13.99 -1.07 -0.02
N VAL A 49 13.78 0.00 -0.77
CA VAL A 49 13.33 1.31 -0.26
C VAL A 49 11.98 1.67 -0.84
N CYS A 50 11.22 2.50 -0.12
CA CYS A 50 10.00 3.05 -0.68
C CYS A 50 10.31 4.25 -1.56
N MET A 51 10.03 4.10 -2.85
CA MET A 51 10.02 5.19 -3.80
C MET A 51 8.70 5.96 -3.66
N VAL A 52 8.65 6.89 -2.70
CA VAL A 52 7.41 7.57 -2.24
C VAL A 52 6.62 8.17 -3.41
N TYR A 53 7.28 8.76 -4.40
CA TYR A 53 6.60 9.35 -5.56
C TYR A 53 5.85 8.32 -6.43
N ALA A 54 6.34 7.07 -6.45
CA ALA A 54 5.71 5.96 -7.17
C ALA A 54 4.85 5.10 -6.25
N ALA A 55 4.97 5.28 -4.93
CA ALA A 55 4.42 4.41 -3.89
C ALA A 55 4.81 2.93 -4.11
N LYS A 56 6.09 2.67 -4.43
CA LYS A 56 6.60 1.34 -4.78
C LYS A 56 7.92 0.99 -4.10
N CYS A 57 8.06 -0.26 -3.65
CA CYS A 57 9.32 -0.79 -3.14
C CYS A 57 10.29 -1.08 -4.29
N VAL A 58 11.47 -0.47 -4.28
CA VAL A 58 12.50 -0.61 -5.32
C VAL A 58 13.84 -1.05 -4.72
N PRO A 59 14.71 -1.73 -5.48
CA PRO A 59 15.98 -2.23 -4.95
C PRO A 59 16.92 -1.10 -4.54
N GLN A 60 17.33 -1.10 -3.27
CA GLN A 60 18.37 -0.23 -2.75
C GLN A 60 18.94 -0.83 -1.46
N MET A 61 20.27 -0.88 -1.38
CA MET A 61 20.94 -1.42 -0.20
C MET A 61 21.03 -0.38 0.91
N ILE A 62 20.55 -0.74 2.10
CA ILE A 62 20.69 0.04 3.33
C ILE A 62 21.68 -0.69 4.23
N VAL A 63 22.78 -0.01 4.60
CA VAL A 63 23.82 -0.59 5.47
C VAL A 63 23.27 -0.70 6.89
N GLY A 64 23.39 -1.88 7.50
CA GLY A 64 22.91 -2.12 8.87
C GLY A 64 21.40 -2.37 8.99
N ASP A 65 20.72 -2.60 7.87
CA ASP A 65 19.28 -2.88 7.83
C ASP A 65 18.90 -4.21 8.48
N THR A 66 18.04 -4.14 9.51
CA THR A 66 17.56 -5.27 10.30
C THR A 66 16.14 -5.72 9.91
N ARG A 67 15.55 -5.14 8.86
CA ARG A 67 14.23 -5.54 8.36
C ARG A 67 14.22 -7.00 7.87
N PRO A 68 13.06 -7.65 7.84
CA PRO A 68 12.93 -9.02 7.31
C PRO A 68 13.33 -9.10 5.84
N ILE A 69 13.93 -10.23 5.46
CA ILE A 69 14.22 -10.56 4.06
C ILE A 69 12.94 -11.12 3.46
N GLY A 70 12.45 -10.48 2.39
CA GLY A 70 11.30 -10.97 1.63
C GLY A 70 11.69 -12.04 0.60
N ASP A 71 10.69 -12.53 -0.13
CA ASP A 71 10.88 -13.55 -1.16
C ASP A 71 11.72 -13.01 -2.33
N GLY A 72 13.02 -13.31 -2.30
CA GLY A 72 13.99 -12.86 -3.28
C GLY A 72 14.07 -13.73 -4.55
N PRO A 73 14.90 -13.34 -5.53
CA PRO A 73 15.88 -12.24 -5.51
C PRO A 73 15.35 -10.86 -5.95
N PHE A 74 15.99 -9.77 -5.49
CA PHE A 74 15.60 -8.38 -5.80
C PHE A 74 16.79 -7.51 -6.30
N PRO A 75 16.71 -6.88 -7.48
CA PRO A 75 15.76 -7.20 -8.55
C PRO A 75 16.00 -8.65 -9.04
N PRO A 76 14.97 -9.35 -9.54
CA PRO A 76 15.17 -10.67 -10.11
C PRO A 76 16.09 -10.55 -11.34
N THR A 77 17.19 -11.29 -11.30
CA THR A 77 18.06 -11.47 -12.45
C THR A 77 17.34 -12.41 -13.42
N ASN A 78 16.96 -11.88 -14.58
CA ASN A 78 16.48 -12.69 -15.71
C ASN A 78 17.61 -13.52 -16.31
#